data_AF-A0A2S6X7X6-F1
#
_entry.id   AF-A0A2S6X7X6-F1
#
_cell.length_a   1.000
_cell.length_b   1.000
_cell.length_c   1.000
_cell.angle_alpha   90.00
_cell.angle_beta   90.00
_cell.angle_gamma   90.00
#
_symmetry.space_group_name_H-M   'P 1'
#
loop_
_entity.id
_entity.type
_entity.pdbx_description
1 polymer ?
#
loop_
_entity_poly.entity_id
_entity_poly.type
_entity_poly.pdbx_seq_one_letter_code
_entity_poly.pdbx_strand_id
1 'polypeptide(L)'
;MRLSAQLRDAVQRLVVQTVEQRAASWFLAKVTVVNANGTLDIDTARGPVTGVRRLKSYSAPAVNDVVKVSRNSDGNWVVDGALA
;
A
#
# COMPACT_ATOMS: atom_id res chain seq x y z
N MET A 1 39.49 3.12 9.67
CA MET A 1 38.43 3.99 9.10
C MET A 1 37.33 3.27 8.29
N ARG A 2 37.31 1.92 8.12
CA ARG A 2 36.24 1.23 7.36
C ARG A 2 34.89 1.15 8.10
N LEU A 3 34.92 1.00 9.43
CA LEU A 3 33.72 0.87 10.26
C LEU A 3 32.81 2.12 10.20
N SER A 4 33.40 3.31 10.15
CA SER A 4 32.66 4.58 10.04
C SER A 4 32.02 4.79 8.67
N ALA A 5 32.58 4.22 7.59
CA ALA A 5 31.96 4.25 6.28
C ALA A 5 30.76 3.30 6.21
N GLN A 6 30.92 2.06 6.68
CA GLN A 6 29.84 1.06 6.72
C GLN A 6 28.65 1.53 7.57
N LEU A 7 28.90 2.19 8.71
CA LEU A 7 27.83 2.75 9.53
C LEU A 7 27.09 3.88 8.79
N ARG A 8 27.81 4.79 8.13
CA ARG A 8 27.18 5.86 7.34
C ARG A 8 26.30 5.28 6.22
N ASP A 9 26.79 4.28 5.50
CA ASP A 9 26.02 3.64 4.42
C ASP A 9 24.79 2.88 4.94
N ALA A 10 24.89 2.29 6.14
CA ALA A 10 23.75 1.65 6.81
C ALA A 10 22.70 2.71 7.21
N VAL A 11 23.11 3.80 7.84
CA VAL A 11 22.22 4.91 8.22
C VAL A 11 21.56 5.53 6.99
N GLN A 12 22.33 5.80 5.93
CA GLN A 12 21.82 6.35 4.68
C GLN A 12 20.72 5.46 4.09
N ARG A 13 20.95 4.13 4.03
CA ARG A 13 19.96 3.17 3.54
C ARG A 13 18.69 3.14 4.38
N LEU A 14 18.83 3.15 5.70
CA LEU A 14 17.68 3.17 6.61
C LEU A 14 16.85 4.45 6.47
N VAL A 15 17.52 5.61 6.29
CA VAL A 15 16.84 6.88 6.06
C VAL A 15 16.04 6.85 4.76
N VAL A 16 16.66 6.41 3.65
CA VAL A 16 15.98 6.28 2.34
C VAL A 16 14.77 5.36 2.45
N GLN A 17 14.93 4.17 3.05
CA GLN A 17 13.83 3.23 3.26
C GLN A 17 12.70 3.83 4.11
N THR A 18 13.03 4.58 5.16
CA THR A 18 12.03 5.21 6.03
C THR A 18 11.23 6.29 5.29
N VAL A 19 11.90 7.08 4.45
CA VAL A 19 11.23 8.11 3.64
C VAL A 19 10.37 7.48 2.55
N GLU A 20 10.87 6.48 1.81
CA GLU A 20 10.08 5.72 0.83
C GLU A 20 8.90 4.98 1.48
N GLN A 21 9.05 4.57 2.74
CA GLN A 21 7.95 4.01 3.50
C GLN A 21 6.86 5.03 3.84
N ARG A 22 7.21 6.31 3.96
CA ARG A 22 6.28 7.41 4.28
C ARG A 22 5.83 8.21 3.06
N ALA A 23 6.46 8.05 1.91
CA ALA A 23 6.06 8.76 0.71
C ALA A 23 4.65 8.32 0.28
N ALA A 24 3.89 9.28 -0.29
CA ALA A 24 2.70 8.92 -1.03
C ALA A 24 3.11 7.99 -2.19
N SER A 25 2.40 6.89 -2.39
CA SER A 25 2.79 5.83 -3.32
C SER A 25 1.56 5.08 -3.81
N TRP A 26 1.73 4.34 -4.89
CA TRP A 26 0.73 3.39 -5.38
C TRP A 26 1.28 1.97 -5.35
N PHE A 27 0.39 1.00 -5.20
CA PHE A 27 0.70 -0.43 -5.13
C PHE A 27 -0.32 -1.23 -5.93
N LEU A 28 0.06 -2.46 -6.29
CA LEU A 28 -0.91 -3.49 -6.61
C LEU A 28 -1.31 -4.22 -5.33
N ALA A 29 -2.57 -4.60 -5.26
CA ALA A 29 -3.13 -5.37 -4.16
C ALA A 29 -4.16 -6.37 -4.68
N LYS A 30 -4.46 -7.40 -3.89
CA LYS A 30 -5.54 -8.35 -4.16
C LYS A 30 -6.67 -8.14 -3.16
N VAL A 31 -7.91 -8.04 -3.63
CA VAL A 31 -9.08 -8.02 -2.74
C VAL A 31 -9.26 -9.40 -2.10
N THR A 32 -9.30 -9.44 -0.78
CA THR A 32 -9.50 -10.67 -0.01
C THR A 32 -10.90 -10.77 0.58
N VAL A 33 -11.52 -9.63 0.92
CA VAL A 33 -12.90 -9.57 1.44
C VAL A 33 -13.62 -8.35 0.87
N VAL A 34 -14.89 -8.53 0.51
CA VAL A 34 -15.84 -7.43 0.24
C VAL A 34 -16.76 -7.29 1.44
N ASN A 35 -16.58 -6.24 2.23
CA ASN A 35 -17.34 -6.04 3.47
C ASN A 35 -18.76 -5.53 3.16
N ALA A 36 -19.73 -5.87 4.01
CA ALA A 36 -21.13 -5.46 3.85
C ALA A 36 -21.33 -3.93 3.83
N ASN A 37 -20.41 -3.17 4.45
CA ASN A 37 -20.42 -1.70 4.45
C ASN A 37 -19.79 -1.07 3.18
N GLY A 38 -19.39 -1.88 2.20
CA GLY A 38 -18.80 -1.44 0.94
C GLY A 38 -17.30 -1.16 0.96
N THR A 39 -16.62 -1.38 2.09
CA THR A 39 -15.14 -1.36 2.17
C THR A 39 -14.52 -2.70 1.81
N LEU A 40 -13.22 -2.73 1.56
CA LEU A 40 -12.48 -3.90 1.11
C LEU A 40 -11.35 -4.24 2.06
N ASP A 41 -11.13 -5.52 2.29
CA ASP A 41 -9.85 -5.98 2.82
C ASP A 41 -8.96 -6.36 1.63
N ILE A 42 -7.70 -5.97 1.69
CA ILE A 42 -6.74 -6.13 0.61
C ILE A 42 -5.43 -6.70 1.12
N ASP A 43 -4.76 -7.50 0.29
CA ASP A 43 -3.40 -7.94 0.51
C ASP A 43 -2.45 -7.16 -0.39
N THR A 44 -1.44 -6.51 0.19
CA THR A 44 -0.49 -5.63 -0.51
C THR A 44 0.93 -6.14 -0.33
N ALA A 45 1.88 -5.64 -1.13
CA ALA A 45 3.31 -5.92 -0.93
C ALA A 45 3.86 -5.45 0.45
N ARG A 46 3.10 -4.64 1.20
CA ARG A 46 3.43 -4.19 2.56
C ARG A 46 2.67 -4.94 3.65
N GLY A 47 1.89 -5.96 3.28
CA GLY A 47 1.03 -6.73 4.16
C GLY A 47 -0.46 -6.40 4.01
N PRO A 48 -1.33 -7.07 4.79
CA PRO A 48 -2.77 -6.92 4.71
C PRO A 48 -3.24 -5.58 5.26
N VAL A 49 -4.29 -5.03 4.65
CA VAL A 49 -4.96 -3.80 5.08
C VAL A 49 -6.47 -4.04 5.06
N THR A 50 -7.14 -3.73 6.17
CA THR A 50 -8.58 -3.99 6.35
C THR A 50 -9.41 -2.72 6.22
N GLY A 51 -10.67 -2.88 5.81
CA GLY A 51 -11.65 -1.78 5.81
C GLY A 51 -11.31 -0.61 4.87
N VAL A 52 -10.59 -0.87 3.78
CA VAL A 52 -10.14 0.16 2.83
C VAL A 52 -11.31 0.67 1.99
N ARG A 53 -11.45 1.99 1.88
CA ARG A 53 -12.46 2.61 1.01
C ARG A 53 -12.06 2.49 -0.46
N ARG A 54 -13.05 2.40 -1.33
CA ARG A 54 -12.88 2.39 -2.79
C ARG A 54 -13.44 3.64 -3.44
N LEU A 55 -12.92 3.98 -4.62
CA LEU A 55 -13.55 4.98 -5.48
C LEU A 55 -14.93 4.52 -5.93
N LYS A 56 -15.86 5.47 -6.05
CA LYS A 56 -17.24 5.18 -6.49
C LYS A 56 -17.30 4.53 -7.88
N SER A 57 -16.33 4.85 -8.75
CA SER A 57 -16.19 4.29 -10.09
C SER A 57 -15.94 2.78 -10.10
N TYR A 58 -15.27 2.24 -9.08
CA TYR A 58 -15.06 0.80 -8.93
C TYR A 58 -16.27 0.17 -8.23
N SER A 59 -17.41 0.10 -8.92
CA SER A 59 -18.73 -0.14 -8.32
C SER A 59 -19.02 -1.59 -7.92
N ALA A 60 -18.40 -2.57 -8.58
CA ALA A 60 -18.64 -4.01 -8.40
C ALA A 60 -17.37 -4.75 -7.99
N PRO A 61 -16.87 -4.55 -6.75
CA PRO A 61 -15.68 -5.26 -6.28
C PRO A 61 -15.96 -6.75 -6.07
N ALA A 62 -14.99 -7.59 -6.42
CA ALA A 62 -15.03 -9.01 -6.16
C ALA A 62 -13.77 -9.50 -5.43
N VAL A 63 -13.90 -10.58 -4.66
CA VAL A 63 -12.74 -11.27 -4.08
C VAL A 63 -11.86 -11.79 -5.22
N ASN A 64 -10.55 -11.67 -5.05
CA ASN A 64 -9.48 -11.94 -6.03
C ASN A 64 -9.27 -10.88 -7.11
N ASP A 65 -10.04 -9.78 -7.14
CA ASP A 65 -9.70 -8.66 -8.01
C ASP A 65 -8.28 -8.18 -7.69
N VAL A 66 -7.47 -8.03 -8.74
CA VAL A 66 -6.19 -7.32 -8.66
C VAL A 66 -6.49 -5.85 -8.87
N VAL A 67 -6.17 -5.04 -7.87
CA VAL A 67 -6.52 -3.62 -7.83
C VAL A 67 -5.28 -2.76 -7.73
N LYS A 68 -5.35 -1.56 -8.31
CA LYS A 68 -4.45 -0.47 -7.98
C LYS A 68 -4.95 0.21 -6.70
N VAL A 69 -4.03 0.44 -5.77
CA VAL A 69 -4.31 1.17 -4.53
C VAL A 69 -3.34 2.31 -4.36
N SER A 70 -3.82 3.41 -3.80
CA SER A 70 -3.01 4.58 -3.45
C SER A 70 -2.91 4.70 -1.94
N ARG A 71 -1.72 5.05 -1.44
CA ARG A 71 -1.44 5.32 -0.03
C ARG A 71 -0.88 6.73 0.11
N ASN A 72 -1.43 7.55 0.99
CA ASN A 72 -0.89 8.88 1.27
C ASN A 72 0.22 8.84 2.34
N SER A 73 0.83 10.00 2.64
CA SER A 73 1.91 10.11 3.63
C SER A 73 1.49 9.81 5.08
N ASP A 74 0.21 9.97 5.38
CA ASP A 74 -0.37 9.65 6.70
C ASP A 74 -0.64 8.15 6.84
N GLY A 75 -0.43 7.38 5.77
CA GLY A 75 -0.68 5.96 5.72
C GLY A 75 -2.11 5.56 5.43
N ASN A 76 -2.96 6.50 5.02
CA ASN A 76 -4.32 6.22 4.57
C ASN A 76 -4.32 5.56 3.20
N TRP A 77 -5.18 4.57 3.02
CA TRP A 77 -5.30 3.80 1.78
C TRP A 77 -6.62 4.08 1.07
N VAL A 78 -6.59 4.04 -0.25
CA VAL A 78 -7.78 4.04 -1.11
C VAL A 78 -7.60 3.06 -2.26
N VAL A 79 -8.66 2.31 -2.59
CA VAL A 79 -8.70 1.46 -3.77
C VAL A 79 -9.16 2.29 -4.97
N ASP A 80 -8.28 2.44 -5.96
CA ASP A 80 -8.54 3.23 -7.15
C ASP A 80 -9.44 2.46 -8.13
N GLY A 81 -9.21 1.16 -8.29
CA GLY A 81 -10.02 0.27 -9.12
C GLY A 81 -9.29 -1.04 -9.47
N ALA A 82 -10.05 -1.98 -10.05
CA ALA A 82 -9.50 -3.24 -10.57
C ALA A 82 -8.74 -3.01 -11.89
N LEU A 83 -7.72 -3.84 -12.12
CA LEU A 83 -7.11 -4.01 -13.42
C LEU A 83 -8.08 -4.77 -14.35
N ALA A 84 -8.04 -4.46 -15.64
CA ALA A 84 -8.88 -5.10 -16.66
C ALA A 84 -8.51 -6.56 -16.89
#